data_AF-A0A9W7C787-F1
#
_entry.id   AF-A0A9W7C787-F1
#
_cell.length_a   1.000
_cell.length_b   1.000
_cell.length_c   1.000
_cell.angle_alpha   90.00
_cell.angle_beta   90.00
_cell.angle_gamma   90.00
#
_symmetry.space_group_name_H-M   'P 1'
#
loop_
_entity.id
_entity.type
_entity.pdbx_description
1 polymer ?
#
loop_
_entity_poly.entity_id
_entity_poly.type
_entity_poly.pdbx_seq_one_letter_code
_entity_poly.pdbx_strand_id
1 'polypeptide(L)'
;MKISSTLLLLSTSTLVRADDSFPWLNPDLPSADRVNALLNAVTDEELLGQLNSVAPGIDRLKIPAYDWWGEASHGIGWAGRATVFPCSEALAATFDVELLREAGLAIGKEGRAKHNNAVRASADGSTSTFEGLNFFAPNLNLVHDPRWG
;
A
#
# COMPACT_ATOMS: atom_id res chain seq x y z
N MET A 1 -0.46 24.89 54.81
CA MET A 1 -0.44 25.20 53.35
C MET A 1 0.80 24.51 52.77
N LYS A 2 0.64 23.35 52.13
CA LYS A 2 1.76 22.59 51.51
C LYS A 2 1.75 22.87 50.02
N ILE A 3 2.78 23.51 49.51
CA ILE A 3 2.95 23.80 48.07
C ILE A 3 3.66 22.59 47.48
N SER A 4 2.95 21.82 46.66
CA SER A 4 3.49 20.65 45.96
C SER A 4 4.16 21.12 44.67
N SER A 5 5.49 21.01 44.59
CA SER A 5 6.26 21.30 43.37
C SER A 5 6.05 20.19 42.34
N THR A 6 5.32 20.49 41.28
CA THR A 6 5.21 19.63 40.10
C THR A 6 6.46 19.80 39.22
N LEU A 7 7.26 18.74 39.11
CA LEU A 7 8.41 18.66 38.21
C LEU A 7 7.91 18.40 36.78
N LEU A 8 8.14 19.34 35.86
CA LEU A 8 7.80 19.19 34.44
C LEU A 8 8.98 18.49 33.72
N LEU A 9 8.82 17.23 33.36
CA LEU A 9 9.76 16.49 32.53
C LEU A 9 9.56 16.90 31.06
N LEU A 10 10.46 17.73 30.52
CA LEU A 10 10.56 17.94 29.08
C LEU A 10 11.15 16.68 28.45
N SER A 11 10.38 15.98 27.61
CA SER A 11 10.94 14.94 26.75
C SER A 11 11.72 15.61 25.62
N THR A 12 13.03 15.36 25.58
CA THR A 12 13.84 15.69 24.42
C THR A 12 13.51 14.69 23.32
N SER A 13 12.78 15.14 22.30
CA SER A 13 12.60 14.38 21.07
C SER A 13 13.97 14.24 20.40
N THR A 14 14.59 13.08 20.51
CA THR A 14 15.74 12.72 19.68
C THR A 14 15.28 12.69 18.23
N LEU A 15 15.76 13.61 17.40
CA LEU A 15 15.68 13.46 15.95
C LEU A 15 16.40 12.15 15.59
N VAL A 16 15.64 11.14 15.16
CA VAL A 16 16.20 9.96 14.53
C VAL A 16 16.85 10.45 13.24
N ARG A 17 18.18 10.49 13.20
CA ARG A 17 18.92 10.81 11.98
C ARG A 17 18.68 9.69 10.99
N ALA A 18 18.33 10.03 9.74
CA ALA A 18 18.23 9.05 8.66
C ALA A 18 19.52 8.23 8.59
N ASP A 19 19.38 6.92 8.44
CA ASP A 19 20.51 6.02 8.25
C ASP A 19 21.03 6.20 6.82
N ASP A 20 22.15 6.91 6.67
CA ASP A 20 22.76 7.22 5.37
C ASP A 20 23.14 5.95 4.57
N SER A 21 23.18 4.77 5.22
CA SER A 21 23.43 3.50 4.54
C SER A 21 22.25 2.99 3.70
N PHE A 22 21.04 3.52 3.92
CA PHE A 22 19.82 3.14 3.20
C PHE A 22 19.07 4.37 2.66
N PRO A 23 19.60 5.08 1.66
CA PRO A 23 19.00 6.30 1.12
C PRO A 23 17.56 6.12 0.63
N TRP A 24 17.17 4.92 0.18
CA TRP A 24 15.79 4.63 -0.23
C TRP A 24 14.78 4.64 0.91
N LEU A 25 15.22 4.58 2.17
CA LEU A 25 14.35 4.70 3.34
C LEU A 25 14.18 6.16 3.81
N ASN A 26 14.92 7.12 3.23
CA ASN A 26 14.81 8.53 3.59
C ASN A 26 13.58 9.16 2.91
N PRO A 27 12.54 9.56 3.65
CA PRO A 27 11.34 10.17 3.06
C PRO A 27 11.56 11.58 2.53
N ASP A 28 12.66 12.25 2.90
CA ASP A 28 12.97 13.62 2.47
C ASP A 28 13.61 13.66 1.06
N LEU A 29 14.03 12.51 0.53
CA LEU A 29 14.55 12.39 -0.83
C LEU A 29 13.43 12.18 -1.85
N PRO A 30 13.57 12.73 -3.08
CA PRO A 30 12.67 12.44 -4.18
C PRO A 30 12.54 10.93 -4.44
N SER A 31 11.33 10.46 -4.78
CA SER A 31 11.08 9.05 -5.05
C SER A 31 12.01 8.47 -6.10
N ALA A 32 12.34 9.23 -7.16
CA ALA A 32 13.24 8.79 -8.21
C ALA A 32 14.66 8.51 -7.68
N ASP A 33 15.18 9.38 -6.80
CA ASP A 33 16.52 9.21 -6.23
C ASP A 33 16.56 8.00 -5.28
N ARG A 34 15.49 7.81 -4.51
CA ARG A 34 15.32 6.65 -3.63
C ARG A 34 15.28 5.35 -4.42
N VAL A 35 14.49 5.30 -5.50
CA VAL A 35 14.39 4.12 -6.37
C VAL A 35 15.73 3.83 -7.05
N ASN A 36 16.38 4.84 -7.62
CA ASN A 36 17.69 4.66 -8.27
C ASN A 36 18.75 4.15 -7.29
N ALA A 37 18.78 4.69 -6.07
CA ALA A 37 19.71 4.23 -5.06
C ALA A 37 19.46 2.78 -4.64
N LEU A 38 18.18 2.36 -4.54
CA LEU A 38 17.82 0.96 -4.29
C LEU A 38 18.27 0.06 -5.44
N LEU A 39 17.95 0.42 -6.70
CA LEU A 39 18.30 -0.37 -7.87
C LEU A 39 19.82 -0.56 -8.03
N ASN A 40 20.61 0.46 -7.67
CA ASN A 40 22.08 0.35 -7.66
C ASN A 40 22.62 -0.56 -6.54
N ALA A 41 21.83 -0.79 -5.48
CA ALA A 41 22.21 -1.61 -4.35
C ALA A 41 21.76 -3.07 -4.47
N VAL A 42 20.73 -3.35 -5.27
CA VAL A 42 20.15 -4.69 -5.53
C VAL A 42 21.07 -5.51 -6.45
N THR A 43 21.19 -6.82 -6.22
CA THR A 43 21.91 -7.72 -7.13
C THR A 43 21.02 -8.17 -8.29
N ASP A 44 21.62 -8.64 -9.38
CA ASP A 44 20.84 -9.18 -10.51
C ASP A 44 19.90 -10.33 -10.08
N GLU A 45 20.36 -11.20 -9.17
CA GLU A 45 19.54 -12.31 -8.64
C GLU A 45 18.33 -11.82 -7.84
N GLU A 46 18.54 -10.85 -6.94
CA GLU A 46 17.46 -10.25 -6.16
C GLU A 46 16.47 -9.52 -7.08
N LEU A 47 16.96 -8.79 -8.09
CA LEU A 47 16.14 -8.09 -9.07
C LEU A 47 15.27 -9.04 -9.89
N LEU A 48 15.83 -10.16 -10.33
CA LEU A 48 15.07 -11.21 -11.01
C LEU A 48 13.99 -11.79 -10.09
N GLY A 49 14.27 -11.91 -8.79
CA GLY A 49 13.27 -12.29 -7.78
C GLY A 49 12.08 -11.34 -7.70
N GLN A 50 12.27 -10.05 -8.04
CA GLN A 50 11.22 -9.03 -8.04
C GLN A 50 10.37 -8.98 -9.32
N LEU A 51 10.43 -9.99 -10.21
CA LEU A 51 9.65 -10.00 -11.46
C LEU A 51 8.28 -10.70 -11.35
N ASN A 52 7.98 -11.32 -10.20
CA ASN A 52 6.70 -11.96 -9.93
C ASN A 52 5.94 -11.17 -8.86
N SER A 53 4.60 -11.24 -8.87
CA SER A 53 3.77 -10.52 -7.91
C SER A 53 4.15 -10.84 -6.48
N VAL A 54 4.39 -12.11 -6.16
CA VAL A 54 4.84 -12.57 -4.84
C VAL A 54 6.34 -12.24 -4.67
N ALA A 55 6.67 -10.96 -4.57
CA ALA A 55 8.04 -10.50 -4.55
C ALA A 55 8.69 -10.80 -3.19
N PRO A 56 9.81 -11.53 -3.16
CA PRO A 56 10.48 -11.86 -1.91
C PRO A 56 11.08 -10.60 -1.29
N GLY A 57 11.19 -10.60 0.04
CA GLY A 57 11.92 -9.55 0.75
C GLY A 57 13.42 -9.60 0.42
N ILE A 58 14.08 -8.46 0.59
CA ILE A 58 15.53 -8.33 0.48
C ILE A 58 16.05 -7.82 1.84
N ASP A 59 16.26 -8.74 2.78
CA ASP A 59 16.56 -8.44 4.18
C ASP A 59 17.77 -7.52 4.36
N ARG A 60 18.85 -7.76 3.58
CA ARG A 60 20.06 -6.92 3.65
C ARG A 60 19.81 -5.47 3.27
N LEU A 61 18.77 -5.21 2.48
CA LEU A 61 18.35 -3.89 2.03
C LEU A 61 17.15 -3.34 2.83
N LYS A 62 16.69 -4.09 3.84
CA LYS A 62 15.50 -3.76 4.65
C LYS A 62 14.24 -3.57 3.79
N ILE A 63 14.11 -4.34 2.71
CA ILE A 63 12.93 -4.35 1.85
C ILE A 63 12.06 -5.54 2.27
N PRO A 64 10.85 -5.33 2.80
CA PRO A 64 9.97 -6.42 3.19
C PRO A 64 9.42 -7.15 1.95
N ALA A 65 9.03 -8.41 2.12
CA ALA A 65 8.29 -9.12 1.09
C ALA A 65 6.97 -8.41 0.80
N TYR A 66 6.60 -8.32 -0.47
CA TYR A 66 5.44 -7.55 -0.90
C TYR A 66 4.77 -8.20 -2.11
N ASP A 67 3.48 -8.50 -1.97
CA ASP A 67 2.67 -8.92 -3.10
C ASP A 67 1.85 -7.77 -3.66
N TRP A 68 2.14 -7.39 -4.91
CA TRP A 68 1.38 -6.32 -5.58
C TRP A 68 0.08 -6.81 -6.22
N TRP A 69 -0.25 -8.10 -6.13
CA TRP A 69 -1.55 -8.59 -6.58
C TRP A 69 -2.63 -8.25 -5.54
N GLY A 70 -3.29 -7.12 -5.78
CA GLY A 70 -4.53 -6.75 -5.12
C GLY A 70 -5.67 -6.59 -6.13
N GLU A 71 -6.90 -6.62 -5.65
CA GLU A 71 -8.09 -6.55 -6.49
C GLU A 71 -9.13 -5.63 -5.87
N ALA A 72 -9.79 -4.83 -6.69
CA ALA A 72 -10.68 -3.78 -6.19
C ALA A 72 -11.86 -3.43 -7.11
N SER A 73 -12.29 -4.33 -8.00
CA SER A 73 -13.24 -4.05 -9.08
C SER A 73 -14.54 -3.38 -8.64
N HIS A 74 -15.07 -3.73 -7.46
CA HIS A 74 -16.26 -3.10 -6.88
C HIS A 74 -16.26 -3.19 -5.35
N GLY A 75 -15.08 -3.01 -4.74
CA GLY A 75 -14.82 -3.31 -3.33
C GLY A 75 -13.47 -4.02 -3.19
N ILE A 76 -12.84 -3.94 -2.02
CA ILE A 76 -11.57 -4.65 -1.79
C ILE A 76 -11.81 -6.16 -1.82
N GLY A 77 -11.19 -6.84 -2.79
CA GLY A 77 -11.31 -8.27 -3.00
C GLY A 77 -10.31 -9.07 -2.15
N TRP A 78 -10.72 -10.28 -1.74
CA TRP A 78 -9.89 -11.32 -1.10
C TRP A 78 -9.11 -10.96 0.19
N ALA A 79 -9.10 -9.71 0.62
CA ALA A 79 -8.51 -9.25 1.88
C ALA A 79 -9.55 -9.18 3.03
N GLY A 80 -10.29 -10.28 3.22
CA GLY A 80 -11.32 -10.40 4.25
C GLY A 80 -12.62 -9.64 3.94
N ARG A 81 -13.34 -9.22 4.99
CA ARG A 81 -14.63 -8.52 4.85
C ARG A 81 -14.41 -7.11 4.32
N ALA A 82 -15.13 -6.73 3.28
CA ALA A 82 -15.10 -5.37 2.75
C ALA A 82 -16.48 -4.88 2.32
N THR A 83 -16.59 -3.57 2.09
CA THR A 83 -17.76 -3.01 1.42
C THR A 83 -17.84 -3.53 -0.01
N VAL A 84 -19.01 -3.99 -0.43
CA VAL A 84 -19.26 -4.45 -1.80
C VAL A 84 -20.22 -3.47 -2.47
N PHE A 85 -19.73 -2.79 -3.50
CA PHE A 85 -20.50 -1.88 -4.35
C PHE A 85 -21.16 -2.66 -5.49
N PRO A 86 -22.16 -2.08 -6.19
CA PRO A 86 -22.61 -2.61 -7.47
C PRO A 86 -21.43 -2.77 -8.45
N CYS A 87 -21.49 -3.75 -9.35
CA CYS A 87 -20.46 -3.93 -10.36
C CYS A 87 -20.33 -2.68 -11.26
N SER A 88 -19.20 -2.57 -11.96
CA SER A 88 -18.85 -1.41 -12.79
C SER A 88 -19.95 -1.03 -13.78
N GLU A 89 -20.63 -2.00 -14.39
CA GLU A 89 -21.72 -1.80 -15.33
C GLU A 89 -22.96 -1.22 -14.65
N ALA A 90 -23.30 -1.72 -13.46
CA ALA A 90 -24.43 -1.22 -12.67
C ALA A 90 -24.16 0.19 -12.14
N LEU A 91 -22.93 0.49 -11.74
CA LEU A 91 -22.52 1.85 -11.40
C LEU A 91 -22.58 2.76 -12.65
N ALA A 92 -22.06 2.32 -13.79
CA ALA A 92 -22.10 3.10 -15.03
C ALA A 92 -23.52 3.42 -15.51
N ALA A 93 -24.48 2.52 -15.28
CA ALA A 93 -25.89 2.72 -15.63
C ALA A 93 -26.55 3.89 -14.87
N THR A 94 -25.92 4.41 -13.81
CA THR A 94 -26.38 5.62 -13.11
C THR A 94 -26.09 6.90 -13.88
N PHE A 95 -25.12 6.87 -14.81
CA PHE A 95 -24.55 8.05 -15.48
C PHE A 95 -24.05 9.15 -14.53
N ASP A 96 -23.71 8.78 -13.29
CA ASP A 96 -23.25 9.69 -12.24
C ASP A 96 -21.75 9.51 -11.97
N VAL A 97 -20.92 10.35 -12.60
CA VAL A 97 -19.46 10.31 -12.45
C VAL A 97 -19.02 10.59 -11.01
N GLU A 98 -19.78 11.39 -10.27
CA GLU A 98 -19.44 11.74 -8.90
C GLU A 98 -19.67 10.55 -7.96
N LEU A 99 -20.79 9.83 -8.15
CA LEU A 99 -21.06 8.58 -7.43
C LEU A 99 -19.96 7.53 -7.68
N LEU A 100 -19.50 7.37 -8.93
CA LEU A 100 -18.38 6.48 -9.26
C LEU A 100 -17.09 6.90 -8.53
N ARG A 101 -16.81 8.20 -8.49
CA ARG A 101 -15.64 8.77 -7.79
C ARG A 101 -15.71 8.53 -6.29
N GLU A 102 -16.89 8.70 -5.68
CA GLU A 102 -17.11 8.44 -4.26
C GLU A 102 -16.92 6.96 -3.90
N ALA A 103 -17.44 6.04 -4.71
CA ALA A 103 -17.21 4.61 -4.55
C ALA A 103 -15.72 4.28 -4.62
N GLY A 104 -15.00 4.80 -5.63
CA GLY A 104 -13.55 4.62 -5.76
C GLY A 104 -12.76 5.17 -4.56
N LEU A 105 -13.14 6.34 -4.03
CA LEU A 105 -12.54 6.89 -2.82
C LEU A 105 -12.79 6.03 -1.59
N ALA A 106 -14.00 5.49 -1.42
CA ALA A 106 -14.33 4.61 -0.32
C ALA A 106 -13.49 3.32 -0.39
N ILE A 107 -13.39 2.71 -1.57
CA ILE A 107 -12.54 1.55 -1.83
C ILE A 107 -11.08 1.85 -1.49
N GLY A 108 -10.52 2.97 -1.98
CA GLY A 108 -9.14 3.35 -1.72
C GLY A 108 -8.83 3.57 -0.23
N LYS A 109 -9.76 4.20 0.52
CA LYS A 109 -9.63 4.37 1.97
C LYS A 109 -9.65 3.03 2.70
N GLU A 110 -10.56 2.14 2.32
CA GLU A 110 -10.67 0.81 2.90
C GLU A 110 -9.42 -0.05 2.60
N GLY A 111 -8.92 -0.01 1.36
CA GLY A 111 -7.67 -0.67 0.96
C GLY A 111 -6.48 -0.18 1.78
N ARG A 112 -6.33 1.14 1.95
CA ARG A 112 -5.25 1.68 2.78
C ARG A 112 -5.37 1.27 4.25
N ALA A 113 -6.59 1.23 4.80
CA ALA A 113 -6.81 0.78 6.17
C ALA A 113 -6.43 -0.69 6.35
N LYS A 114 -6.79 -1.55 5.40
CA LYS A 114 -6.44 -2.98 5.38
C LYS A 114 -4.93 -3.19 5.27
N HIS A 115 -4.27 -2.52 4.33
CA HIS A 115 -2.81 -2.56 4.20
C HIS A 115 -2.10 -2.16 5.51
N ASN A 116 -2.53 -1.06 6.13
CA ASN A 116 -1.96 -0.61 7.40
C ASN A 116 -2.15 -1.67 8.52
N ASN A 117 -3.26 -2.41 8.52
CA ASN A 117 -3.48 -3.49 9.48
C ASN A 117 -2.57 -4.69 9.20
N ALA A 118 -2.40 -5.09 7.94
CA ALA A 118 -1.50 -6.16 7.54
C ALA A 118 -0.05 -5.86 7.94
N VAL A 119 0.45 -4.67 7.60
CA VAL A 119 1.80 -4.21 7.98
C VAL A 119 1.99 -4.22 9.50
N ARG A 120 0.97 -3.83 10.29
CA ARG A 120 1.04 -3.86 11.76
C ARG A 120 1.01 -5.27 12.35
N ALA A 121 0.35 -6.21 11.67
CA ALA A 121 0.28 -7.60 12.09
C ALA A 121 1.58 -8.36 11.74
N SER A 122 2.33 -7.86 10.76
CA SER A 122 3.64 -8.40 10.37
C SER A 122 4.77 -7.88 11.27
N ALA A 123 5.75 -8.75 11.56
CA ALA A 123 6.90 -8.41 12.38
C ALA A 123 7.96 -7.60 11.62
N ASP A 124 8.05 -7.78 10.30
CA ASP A 124 9.05 -7.15 9.42
C ASP A 124 8.44 -6.15 8.43
N GLY A 125 7.12 -5.95 8.50
CA GLY A 125 6.38 -5.06 7.60
C GLY A 125 6.00 -5.68 6.26
N SER A 126 6.17 -6.99 6.10
CA SER A 126 5.69 -7.75 4.94
C SER A 126 4.16 -7.78 4.84
N THR A 127 3.69 -7.99 3.61
CA THR A 127 2.26 -8.17 3.30
C THR A 127 2.07 -9.38 2.41
N SER A 128 1.00 -10.15 2.64
CA SER A 128 0.62 -11.27 1.80
C SER A 128 -0.15 -10.82 0.56
N THR A 129 -0.49 -11.78 -0.32
CA THR A 129 -1.40 -11.55 -1.45
C THR A 129 -2.68 -10.84 -1.01
N PHE A 130 -3.12 -9.85 -1.81
CA PHE A 130 -4.28 -8.98 -1.58
C PHE A 130 -4.14 -7.95 -0.43
N GLU A 131 -3.03 -7.94 0.29
CA GLU A 131 -2.78 -6.98 1.38
C GLU A 131 -1.93 -5.77 0.97
N GLY A 132 -1.53 -5.72 -0.31
CA GLY A 132 -0.77 -4.61 -0.90
C GLY A 132 -1.60 -3.34 -1.13
N LEU A 133 -0.96 -2.37 -1.81
CA LEU A 133 -1.53 -1.08 -2.21
C LEU A 133 -1.77 -0.95 -3.72
N ASN A 134 -1.47 -2.01 -4.47
CA ASN A 134 -1.74 -2.07 -5.91
C ASN A 134 -3.01 -2.89 -6.13
N PHE A 135 -3.87 -2.44 -7.02
CA PHE A 135 -5.14 -3.09 -7.30
C PHE A 135 -5.34 -3.23 -8.81
N PHE A 136 -5.69 -4.41 -9.28
CA PHE A 136 -6.02 -4.70 -10.68
C PHE A 136 -7.45 -4.26 -10.99
N ALA A 137 -7.68 -2.96 -10.88
CA ALA A 137 -8.93 -2.30 -11.18
C ALA A 137 -8.66 -0.87 -11.70
N PRO A 138 -9.56 -0.29 -12.50
CA PRO A 138 -10.80 -0.88 -13.01
C PRO A 138 -10.61 -1.78 -14.23
N ASN A 139 -11.61 -2.61 -14.53
CA ASN A 139 -11.77 -3.17 -15.88
C ASN A 139 -12.43 -2.11 -16.77
N LEU A 140 -11.74 -1.70 -17.83
CA LEU A 140 -12.20 -0.68 -18.80
C LEU A 140 -12.42 -1.26 -20.20
N ASN A 141 -12.37 -2.58 -20.34
CA ASN A 141 -12.68 -3.24 -21.59
C ASN A 141 -14.16 -3.00 -21.93
N LEU A 142 -14.44 -2.76 -23.20
CA LEU A 142 -15.80 -2.61 -23.68
C LEU A 142 -16.41 -4.00 -23.92
N VAL A 143 -17.58 -4.23 -23.31
CA VAL A 143 -18.37 -5.44 -23.54
C VAL A 143 -19.03 -5.35 -24.92
N HIS A 144 -18.27 -5.73 -25.95
CA HIS A 144 -18.73 -5.70 -27.34
C HIS A 144 -19.62 -6.89 -27.72
N ASP A 145 -19.39 -8.04 -27.09
CA ASP A 145 -20.15 -9.26 -27.31
C ASP A 145 -20.93 -9.60 -26.03
N PRO A 146 -22.27 -9.72 -26.09
CA PRO A 146 -23.09 -10.00 -24.90
C PRO A 146 -22.87 -11.39 -24.30
N ARG A 147 -22.06 -12.25 -24.93
CA ARG A 147 -21.68 -13.57 -24.42
C ARG A 147 -20.46 -13.54 -23.49
N TRP A 148 -19.77 -12.41 -23.37
CA TRP A 148 -18.61 -12.29 -22.49
C TRP A 148 -19.06 -12.26 -21.02
N GLY A 149 -18.49 -13.14 -20.19
CA GLY A 149 -18.76 -13.26 -18.76
C GLY A 149 -17.58 -13.85 -18.00
#